data_AF-A0A098S3T1-F1
#
_entry.id   AF-A0A098S3T1-F1
#
_cell.length_a   1.000
_cell.length_b   1.000
_cell.length_c   1.000
_cell.angle_alpha   90.00
_cell.angle_beta   90.00
_cell.angle_gamma   90.00
#
_symmetry.space_group_name_H-M   'P 1'
#
loop_
_entity.id
_entity.type
_entity.pdbx_description
1 polymer ?
#
loop_
_entity_poly.entity_id
_entity_poly.type
_entity_poly.pdbx_seq_one_letter_code
_entity_poly.pdbx_strand_id
1 'polypeptide(L)'
;MKVLSKISTLILICLMSQSAIGQDVSYLDKDGKPCREQHAVFQRNAEMIDFTPTPGIYDGLSNYEITDYYYPSKTLAFKGHGLKNLNSFVYGLGYTLNGEATYYHRNGKIKTHGYYKIGKKQGIFRYFDQQGKLIKSEEYNNGILIGNVTGNSLNNHIYMPLVGKWKNNVVDNSFQPSSVTVIKREATFETTGMLRILYSEKINFQREYQWMNSMTREHSNTQFFTWKYHPQSNSSGILEQYEGSRMVCKSVAKWYGSNKVEFTVIQTDWPGVQGKSFTYTKVSG
;
A
#
# COMPACT_ATOMS: atom_id res chain seq x y z
N MET A 1 -13.89 16.33 50.16
CA MET A 1 -12.86 15.30 50.38
C MET A 1 -13.19 14.08 49.51
N LYS A 2 -12.26 13.68 48.64
CA LYS A 2 -12.25 12.49 47.75
C LYS A 2 -13.27 12.41 46.59
N VAL A 3 -12.94 13.05 45.45
CA VAL A 3 -13.09 12.44 44.10
C VAL A 3 -11.97 12.98 43.21
N LEU A 4 -10.74 12.49 43.38
CA LEU A 4 -9.57 12.91 42.57
C LEU A 4 -8.65 11.74 42.15
N SER A 5 -9.11 10.49 42.12
CA SER A 5 -8.22 9.34 41.85
C SER A 5 -8.61 8.40 40.71
N LYS A 6 -9.38 8.84 39.72
CA LYS A 6 -9.66 8.01 38.52
C LYS A 6 -9.33 8.64 37.16
N ILE A 7 -9.05 9.94 37.11
CA ILE A 7 -8.76 10.64 35.83
C ILE A 7 -7.25 10.69 35.55
N SER A 8 -6.41 10.69 36.58
CA SER A 8 -4.95 10.70 36.45
C SER A 8 -4.35 9.39 35.92
N THR A 9 -5.03 8.25 36.09
CA THR A 9 -4.56 6.95 35.57
C THR A 9 -4.86 6.76 34.09
N LEU A 10 -5.98 7.30 33.58
CA LEU A 10 -6.37 7.15 32.17
C LEU A 10 -5.52 8.03 31.23
N ILE A 11 -5.18 9.25 31.67
CA ILE A 11 -4.36 10.18 30.87
C ILE A 11 -2.89 9.75 30.83
N LEU A 12 -2.39 9.10 31.90
CA LEU A 12 -1.04 8.52 31.90
C LEU A 12 -0.91 7.32 30.95
N ILE A 13 -1.98 6.53 30.76
CA ILE A 13 -1.99 5.40 29.80
C ILE A 13 -1.92 5.90 28.34
N CYS A 14 -2.60 6.99 28.00
CA CYS A 14 -2.55 7.57 26.64
C CYS A 14 -1.25 8.32 26.32
N LEU A 15 -0.54 8.86 27.33
CA LEU A 15 0.73 9.56 27.12
C LEU A 15 1.95 8.64 27.16
N MET A 16 1.86 7.45 27.77
CA MET A 16 2.92 6.43 27.69
C MET A 16 2.85 5.56 26.42
N SER A 17 1.78 5.64 25.63
CA SER A 17 1.67 4.86 24.38
C SER A 17 2.27 5.55 23.15
N GLN A 18 2.68 6.82 23.24
CA GLN A 18 3.23 7.58 22.10
C GLN A 18 4.75 7.81 22.13
N SER A 19 5.49 7.24 23.11
CA SER A 19 6.93 7.53 23.25
C SER A 19 7.84 6.31 23.49
N ALA A 20 7.34 5.08 23.41
CA ALA A 20 8.22 3.89 23.48
C ALA A 20 7.63 2.66 22.76
N ILE A 21 7.33 2.77 21.47
CA ILE A 21 7.22 1.58 20.63
C ILE A 21 8.60 1.35 20.04
N GLY A 22 9.41 0.52 20.70
CA GLY A 22 10.73 0.16 20.21
C GLY A 22 10.64 -0.40 18.80
N GLN A 23 11.41 0.16 17.87
CA GLN A 23 11.72 -0.52 16.61
C GLN A 23 12.38 -1.86 16.96
N ASP A 24 11.72 -2.97 16.67
CA ASP A 24 12.34 -4.29 16.81
C ASP A 24 13.33 -4.43 15.64
N VAL A 25 14.62 -4.22 15.92
CA VAL A 25 15.71 -4.41 14.96
C VAL A 25 16.33 -5.79 15.17
N SER A 26 16.49 -6.53 14.09
CA SER A 26 17.16 -7.84 14.12
C SER A 26 17.99 -8.07 12.88
N TYR A 27 19.14 -8.67 13.09
CA TYR A 27 20.04 -9.08 12.01
C TYR A 27 19.79 -10.55 11.69
N LEU A 28 19.65 -10.86 10.41
CA LEU A 28 19.30 -12.19 9.92
C LEU A 28 20.39 -12.73 8.99
N ASP A 29 20.70 -14.01 9.13
CA ASP A 29 21.61 -14.73 8.24
C ASP A 29 20.93 -15.09 6.89
N LYS A 30 21.63 -15.85 6.05
CA LYS A 30 21.13 -16.30 4.73
C LYS A 30 19.89 -17.19 4.81
N ASP A 31 19.68 -17.84 5.95
CA ASP A 31 18.56 -18.76 6.21
C ASP A 31 17.43 -18.04 6.96
N GLY A 32 17.57 -16.73 7.19
CA GLY A 32 16.57 -15.90 7.87
C GLY A 32 16.58 -16.05 9.40
N LYS A 33 17.63 -16.64 9.99
CA LYS A 33 17.75 -16.80 11.45
C LYS A 33 18.48 -15.61 12.09
N PRO A 34 18.12 -15.23 13.33
CA PRO A 34 18.83 -14.19 14.06
C PRO A 34 20.32 -14.47 14.15
N CYS A 35 21.13 -13.46 13.84
CA CYS A 35 22.58 -13.54 13.87
C CYS A 35 23.20 -12.25 14.43
N ARG A 36 24.53 -12.24 14.58
CA ARG A 36 25.28 -11.01 14.87
C ARG A 36 25.36 -10.15 13.60
N GLU A 37 25.46 -8.83 13.75
CA GLU A 37 25.51 -7.86 12.65
C GLU A 37 26.57 -8.21 11.59
N GLN A 38 27.78 -8.57 12.02
CA GLN A 38 28.88 -8.95 11.13
C GLN A 38 28.60 -10.19 10.25
N HIS A 39 27.58 -10.99 10.57
CA HIS A 39 27.13 -12.16 9.81
C HIS A 39 25.80 -11.91 9.08
N ALA A 40 25.27 -10.69 9.14
CA ALA A 40 23.97 -10.36 8.59
C ALA A 40 23.98 -10.34 7.06
N VAL A 41 22.98 -11.00 6.48
CA VAL A 41 22.60 -10.83 5.07
C VAL A 41 21.43 -9.85 4.96
N PHE A 42 20.55 -9.86 5.95
CA PHE A 42 19.43 -8.95 6.06
C PHE A 42 19.41 -8.26 7.42
N GLN A 43 18.94 -7.02 7.43
CA GLN A 43 18.52 -6.31 8.64
C GLN A 43 17.01 -6.12 8.57
N ARG A 44 16.26 -6.68 9.52
CA ARG A 44 14.82 -6.46 9.68
C ARG A 44 14.55 -5.37 10.70
N ASN A 45 13.68 -4.45 10.34
CA ASN A 45 13.03 -3.51 11.24
C ASN A 45 11.53 -3.81 11.26
N ALA A 46 10.91 -3.77 12.44
CA ALA A 46 9.47 -3.87 12.57
C ALA A 46 8.92 -2.76 13.47
N GLU A 47 7.91 -2.05 12.98
CA GLU A 47 7.27 -0.91 13.64
C GLU A 47 5.78 -1.22 13.86
N MET A 48 5.27 -1.09 15.09
CA MET A 48 3.83 -1.20 15.30
C MET A 48 3.13 -0.04 14.62
N ILE A 49 2.14 -0.34 13.78
CA ILE A 49 1.33 0.64 13.07
C ILE A 49 -0.02 0.87 13.73
N ASP A 50 -0.61 -0.17 14.34
CA ASP A 50 -1.86 -0.06 15.09
C ASP A 50 -2.05 -1.25 16.05
N PHE A 51 -2.75 -1.01 17.16
CA PHE A 51 -3.19 -2.02 18.11
C PHE A 51 -4.72 -2.10 18.11
N THR A 52 -5.26 -3.20 17.58
CA THR A 52 -6.71 -3.44 17.61
C THR A 52 -7.05 -4.49 18.67
N PRO A 53 -7.51 -4.10 19.87
CA PRO A 53 -8.00 -5.06 20.84
C PRO A 53 -9.31 -5.66 20.33
N THR A 54 -9.29 -6.93 19.92
CA THR A 54 -10.50 -7.66 19.51
C THR A 54 -10.97 -8.55 20.65
N PRO A 55 -12.18 -8.35 21.21
CA PRO A 55 -12.71 -9.25 22.22
C PRO A 55 -13.05 -10.61 21.60
N GLY A 56 -12.48 -11.69 22.15
CA GLY A 56 -13.04 -13.04 22.03
C GLY A 56 -12.39 -14.00 21.05
N ILE A 57 -11.48 -13.57 20.16
CA ILE A 57 -10.67 -14.51 19.35
C ILE A 57 -9.26 -13.90 19.15
N TYR A 58 -8.31 -14.38 19.97
CA TYR A 58 -6.90 -13.95 20.10
C TYR A 58 -6.70 -12.59 20.81
N ASP A 59 -6.43 -12.65 22.12
CA ASP A 59 -5.85 -11.52 22.85
C ASP A 59 -4.53 -11.07 22.18
N GLY A 60 -4.45 -9.81 21.73
CA GLY A 60 -3.17 -9.11 21.53
C GLY A 60 -2.50 -9.16 20.15
N LEU A 61 -3.23 -9.19 19.04
CA LEU A 61 -2.62 -9.03 17.72
C LEU A 61 -2.33 -7.54 17.41
N SER A 62 -1.06 -7.17 17.46
CA SER A 62 -0.55 -5.89 16.96
C SER A 62 -0.24 -6.00 15.46
N ASN A 63 -0.67 -5.00 14.69
CA ASN A 63 -0.26 -4.84 13.29
C ASN A 63 1.10 -4.17 13.23
N TYR A 64 2.01 -4.73 12.45
CA TYR A 64 3.34 -4.19 12.23
C TYR A 64 3.58 -3.94 10.75
N GLU A 65 4.26 -2.84 10.45
CA GLU A 65 5.00 -2.69 9.21
C GLU A 65 6.38 -3.33 9.39
N ILE A 66 6.73 -4.23 8.49
CA ILE A 66 7.97 -4.99 8.47
C ILE A 66 8.79 -4.51 7.27
N THR A 67 10.04 -4.14 7.52
CA THR A 67 10.96 -3.69 6.50
C THR A 67 12.29 -4.44 6.62
N ASP A 68 12.71 -5.13 5.56
CA ASP A 68 14.03 -5.75 5.49
C ASP A 68 14.94 -4.98 4.53
N TYR A 69 16.22 -4.88 4.88
CA TYR A 69 17.27 -4.28 4.06
C TYR A 69 18.36 -5.31 3.76
N TYR A 70 18.88 -5.32 2.53
CA TYR A 70 20.10 -6.05 2.19
C TYR A 70 21.28 -5.42 2.91
N TYR A 71 22.03 -6.21 3.66
CA TYR A 71 23.27 -5.79 4.31
C TYR A 71 24.48 -6.08 3.41
N PRO A 72 25.55 -5.25 3.41
CA PRO A 72 25.71 -3.97 4.11
C PRO A 72 25.21 -2.76 3.30
N SER A 73 24.74 -2.96 2.06
CA SER A 73 24.36 -1.85 1.16
C SER A 73 23.14 -1.06 1.62
N LYS A 74 22.40 -1.58 2.61
CA LYS A 74 21.14 -1.04 3.15
C LYS A 74 20.10 -0.74 2.07
N THR A 75 20.13 -1.51 0.99
CA THR A 75 19.12 -1.42 -0.07
C THR A 75 17.87 -2.14 0.39
N LEU A 76 16.70 -1.53 0.20
CA LEU A 76 15.41 -2.13 0.57
C LEU A 76 15.27 -3.51 -0.08
N ALA A 77 14.97 -4.52 0.73
CA ALA A 77 14.83 -5.93 0.32
C ALA A 77 13.38 -6.41 0.46
N PHE A 78 12.67 -5.94 1.47
CA PHE A 78 11.28 -6.27 1.72
C PHE A 78 10.56 -5.13 2.43
N LYS A 79 9.29 -4.93 2.11
CA LYS A 79 8.36 -4.11 2.89
C LYS A 79 7.00 -4.81 2.88
N GLY A 80 6.38 -5.01 4.04
CA GLY A 80 5.06 -5.62 4.12
C GLY A 80 4.45 -5.55 5.51
N HIS A 81 3.22 -6.03 5.63
CA HIS A 81 2.47 -5.96 6.88
C HIS A 81 2.46 -7.34 7.56
N GLY A 82 2.53 -7.37 8.88
CA GLY A 82 2.44 -8.61 9.64
C GLY A 82 1.76 -8.48 10.99
N LEU A 83 1.22 -9.60 11.46
CA LEU A 83 0.64 -9.77 12.78
C LEU A 83 1.69 -10.41 13.69
N LYS A 84 2.01 -9.78 14.82
CA LYS A 84 2.90 -10.40 15.82
C LYS A 84 2.11 -11.40 16.64
N ASN A 85 2.53 -12.66 16.63
CA ASN A 85 1.95 -13.67 17.50
C ASN A 85 2.67 -13.66 18.85
N LEU A 86 2.02 -13.14 19.89
CA LEU A 86 2.60 -13.01 21.23
C LEU A 86 2.88 -14.36 21.93
N ASN A 87 2.31 -15.47 21.43
CA ASN A 87 2.45 -16.80 22.03
C ASN A 87 3.43 -17.73 21.25
N SER A 88 4.07 -17.24 20.18
CA SER A 88 4.99 -18.04 19.38
C SER A 88 6.42 -17.99 19.94
N PHE A 89 6.81 -18.99 20.72
CA PHE A 89 8.20 -19.24 21.13
C PHE A 89 9.08 -19.79 20.00
N VAL A 90 8.79 -19.46 18.73
CA VAL A 90 9.59 -19.90 17.58
C VAL A 90 10.51 -18.75 17.13
N TYR A 91 11.80 -18.97 17.38
CA TYR A 91 12.92 -18.06 17.18
C TYR A 91 12.89 -17.31 15.85
N GLY A 92 12.99 -15.98 15.95
CA GLY A 92 13.19 -15.12 14.81
C GLY A 92 12.58 -13.77 15.10
N LEU A 93 11.38 -13.55 14.58
CA LEU A 93 10.67 -12.27 14.71
C LEU A 93 9.14 -12.42 14.85
N GLY A 94 8.57 -13.64 14.85
CA GLY A 94 7.19 -13.91 15.27
C GLY A 94 6.06 -13.26 14.44
N TYR A 95 6.37 -12.68 13.27
CA TYR A 95 5.37 -12.02 12.42
C TYR A 95 4.78 -12.96 11.38
N THR A 96 3.45 -12.99 11.31
CA THR A 96 2.69 -13.65 10.25
C THR A 96 2.25 -12.60 9.24
N LEU A 97 2.71 -12.69 7.99
CA LEU A 97 2.37 -11.70 6.97
C LEU A 97 0.84 -11.59 6.77
N ASN A 98 0.33 -10.37 6.80
CA ASN A 98 -1.09 -10.09 6.67
C ASN A 98 -1.28 -8.68 6.13
N GLY A 99 -1.62 -8.57 4.85
CA GLY A 99 -1.62 -7.31 4.12
C GLY A 99 -0.74 -7.37 2.88
N GLU A 100 -0.47 -6.19 2.31
CA GLU A 100 0.44 -6.07 1.18
C GLU A 100 1.88 -6.43 1.57
N ALA A 101 2.61 -7.00 0.60
CA ALA A 101 3.99 -7.41 0.73
C ALA A 101 4.73 -7.19 -0.59
N THR A 102 5.87 -6.52 -0.50
CA THR A 102 6.73 -6.19 -1.63
C THR A 102 8.15 -6.67 -1.34
N TYR A 103 8.69 -7.49 -2.22
CA TYR A 103 10.09 -7.91 -2.23
C TYR A 103 10.82 -7.14 -3.32
N TYR A 104 12.08 -6.83 -3.07
CA TYR A 104 12.91 -6.01 -3.95
C TYR A 104 14.18 -6.76 -4.35
N HIS A 105 14.64 -6.50 -5.57
CA HIS A 105 15.96 -6.89 -6.04
C HIS A 105 17.04 -6.05 -5.35
N ARG A 106 18.29 -6.52 -5.38
CA ARG A 106 19.43 -5.80 -4.78
C ARG A 106 19.68 -4.42 -5.41
N ASN A 107 19.13 -4.16 -6.59
CA ASN A 107 19.18 -2.85 -7.25
C ASN A 107 18.01 -1.92 -6.86
N GLY A 108 17.18 -2.31 -5.88
CA GLY A 108 16.06 -1.54 -5.37
C GLY A 108 14.78 -1.60 -6.22
N LYS A 109 14.79 -2.28 -7.37
CA LYS A 109 13.56 -2.48 -8.16
C LYS A 109 12.70 -3.58 -7.55
N ILE A 110 11.39 -3.49 -7.75
CA ILE A 110 10.46 -4.53 -7.26
C ILE A 110 10.82 -5.86 -7.90
N LYS A 111 10.88 -6.90 -7.08
CA LYS A 111 11.06 -8.30 -7.48
C LYS A 111 9.73 -9.04 -7.45
N THR A 112 8.94 -8.82 -6.40
CA THR A 112 7.63 -9.45 -6.24
C THR A 112 6.72 -8.56 -5.43
N HIS A 113 5.45 -8.53 -5.77
CA HIS A 113 4.43 -7.82 -5.00
C HIS A 113 3.14 -8.63 -4.95
N GLY A 114 2.47 -8.66 -3.80
CA GLY A 114 1.19 -9.33 -3.63
C GLY A 114 0.64 -9.16 -2.22
N TYR A 115 -0.49 -9.81 -1.94
CA TYR A 115 -1.17 -9.72 -0.66
C TYR A 115 -1.08 -11.06 0.09
N TYR A 116 -0.87 -11.01 1.39
CA TYR A 116 -0.91 -12.18 2.27
C TYR A 116 -2.10 -12.08 3.22
N LYS A 117 -2.75 -13.21 3.47
CA LYS A 117 -3.75 -13.38 4.52
C LYS A 117 -3.26 -14.45 5.48
N ILE A 118 -2.91 -14.06 6.70
CA ILE A 118 -2.41 -14.96 7.76
C ILE A 118 -1.31 -15.91 7.22
N GLY A 119 -0.26 -15.32 6.65
CA GLY A 119 0.92 -16.01 6.13
C GLY A 119 0.73 -16.71 4.79
N LYS A 120 -0.49 -16.76 4.25
CA LYS A 120 -0.78 -17.41 2.97
C LYS A 120 -0.94 -16.37 1.86
N LYS A 121 -0.39 -16.66 0.68
CA LYS A 121 -0.62 -15.84 -0.53
C LYS A 121 -2.12 -15.75 -0.82
N GLN A 122 -2.61 -14.56 -1.07
CA GLN A 122 -4.00 -14.29 -1.40
C GLN A 122 -4.08 -13.21 -2.48
N GLY A 123 -4.95 -13.39 -3.46
CA GLY A 123 -5.05 -12.52 -4.61
C GLY A 123 -3.83 -12.64 -5.51
N ILE A 124 -3.49 -11.56 -6.21
CA ILE A 124 -2.49 -11.61 -7.29
C ILE A 124 -1.08 -11.31 -6.78
N PHE A 125 -0.17 -12.22 -7.11
CA PHE A 125 1.25 -12.07 -6.99
C PHE A 125 1.86 -11.75 -8.35
N ARG A 126 2.59 -10.65 -8.40
CA ARG A 126 3.30 -10.20 -9.59
C ARG A 126 4.79 -10.34 -9.38
N TYR A 127 5.50 -10.79 -10.40
CA TYR A 127 6.94 -11.04 -10.36
C TYR A 127 7.62 -10.26 -11.47
N PHE A 128 8.75 -9.65 -11.15
CA PHE A 128 9.45 -8.73 -12.03
C PHE A 128 10.93 -9.13 -12.15
N ASP A 129 11.52 -8.90 -13.32
CA ASP A 129 12.96 -9.10 -13.54
C ASP A 129 13.81 -7.97 -12.91
N GLN A 130 15.13 -8.08 -13.04
CA GLN A 130 16.07 -7.09 -12.50
C GLN A 130 15.93 -5.72 -13.19
N GLN A 131 15.33 -5.63 -14.37
CA GLN A 131 15.07 -4.39 -15.08
C GLN A 131 13.74 -3.76 -14.62
N GLY A 132 12.95 -4.48 -13.84
CA GLY A 132 11.62 -4.08 -13.35
C GLY A 132 10.49 -4.51 -14.26
N LYS A 133 10.75 -5.29 -15.31
CA LYS A 133 9.73 -5.75 -16.25
C LYS A 133 8.94 -6.91 -15.63
N LEU A 134 7.61 -6.83 -15.73
CA LEU A 134 6.71 -7.89 -15.29
C LEU A 134 6.96 -9.15 -16.11
N ILE A 135 7.42 -10.22 -15.46
CA ILE A 135 7.70 -11.52 -16.09
C ILE A 135 6.49 -12.45 -16.01
N LYS A 136 5.76 -12.40 -14.88
CA LYS A 136 4.56 -13.20 -14.65
C LYS A 136 3.66 -12.61 -13.57
N SER A 137 2.38 -12.95 -13.67
CA SER A 137 1.38 -12.76 -12.63
C SER A 137 0.77 -14.12 -12.29
N GLU A 138 0.50 -14.35 -11.01
CA GLU A 138 -0.10 -15.55 -10.47
C GLU A 138 -1.23 -15.16 -9.52
N GLU A 139 -2.37 -15.83 -9.58
CA GLU A 139 -3.50 -15.60 -8.68
C GLU A 139 -3.58 -16.73 -7.65
N TYR A 140 -3.71 -16.36 -6.38
CA TYR A 140 -3.76 -17.29 -5.26
C TYR A 140 -5.04 -17.12 -4.44
N ASN A 141 -5.58 -18.23 -3.96
CA ASN A 141 -6.63 -18.24 -2.93
C ASN A 141 -6.19 -19.13 -1.77
N ASN A 142 -6.03 -18.56 -0.57
CA ASN A 142 -5.55 -19.26 0.63
C ASN A 142 -4.25 -20.06 0.39
N GLY A 143 -3.31 -19.49 -0.36
CA GLY A 143 -2.02 -20.11 -0.70
C GLY A 143 -2.06 -21.06 -1.89
N ILE A 144 -3.23 -21.33 -2.47
CA ILE A 144 -3.39 -22.22 -3.63
C ILE A 144 -3.36 -21.39 -4.91
N LEU A 145 -2.51 -21.76 -5.87
CA LEU A 145 -2.45 -21.13 -7.19
C LEU A 145 -3.71 -21.49 -7.99
N ILE A 146 -4.43 -20.49 -8.47
CA ILE A 146 -5.67 -20.65 -9.25
C ILE A 146 -5.61 -20.05 -10.66
N GLY A 147 -4.55 -19.31 -11.01
CA GLY A 147 -4.34 -18.80 -12.37
C GLY A 147 -2.95 -18.18 -12.59
N ASN A 148 -2.47 -18.14 -13.84
CA ASN A 148 -1.17 -17.53 -14.18
C ASN A 148 -1.13 -16.90 -15.59
N VAL A 149 -0.42 -15.78 -15.74
CA VAL A 149 -0.21 -15.05 -17.02
C VAL A 149 1.26 -14.66 -17.16
N THR A 150 1.87 -14.83 -18.34
CA THR A 150 3.32 -14.59 -18.59
C THR A 150 3.60 -13.53 -19.66
N GLY A 151 4.78 -12.91 -19.57
CA GLY A 151 5.24 -11.66 -20.21
C GLY A 151 4.93 -11.36 -21.69
N ASN A 152 4.67 -12.35 -22.56
CA ASN A 152 4.31 -12.05 -23.96
C ASN A 152 2.87 -11.53 -24.11
N SER A 153 1.96 -11.92 -23.21
CA SER A 153 0.57 -11.44 -23.25
C SER A 153 0.39 -10.02 -22.69
N LEU A 154 1.41 -9.43 -22.06
CA LEU A 154 1.34 -8.16 -21.34
C LEU A 154 1.76 -6.94 -22.21
N ASN A 155 2.62 -7.13 -23.21
CA ASN A 155 3.25 -6.01 -23.94
C ASN A 155 2.33 -5.33 -24.98
N ASN A 156 1.23 -5.95 -25.41
CA ASN A 156 0.38 -5.42 -26.50
C ASN A 156 -0.64 -4.33 -26.08
N HIS A 157 -0.55 -3.81 -24.85
CA HIS A 157 -1.58 -2.90 -24.29
C HIS A 157 -1.02 -1.63 -23.64
N ILE A 158 0.28 -1.36 -23.79
CA ILE A 158 0.95 -0.19 -23.20
C ILE A 158 0.82 1.02 -24.12
N TYR A 159 0.04 2.02 -23.69
CA TYR A 159 -0.07 3.28 -24.41
C TYR A 159 0.93 4.31 -23.88
N MET A 160 2.01 4.51 -24.65
CA MET A 160 3.15 5.36 -24.26
C MET A 160 2.78 6.76 -23.75
N PRO A 161 1.78 7.47 -24.31
CA PRO A 161 1.40 8.80 -23.80
C PRO A 161 0.95 8.83 -22.33
N LEU A 162 0.34 7.74 -21.84
CA LEU A 162 -0.02 7.63 -20.42
C LEU A 162 1.17 7.36 -19.52
N VAL A 163 2.26 6.78 -20.03
CA VAL A 163 3.44 6.49 -19.20
C VAL A 163 3.98 7.76 -18.55
N GLY A 164 4.21 7.70 -17.24
CA GLY A 164 4.67 8.80 -16.42
C GLY A 164 3.87 8.96 -15.12
N LYS A 165 4.23 9.98 -14.35
CA LYS A 165 3.56 10.38 -13.11
C LYS A 165 2.49 11.43 -13.40
N TRP A 166 1.35 11.29 -12.74
CA TRP A 166 0.18 12.13 -12.92
C TRP A 166 -0.36 12.50 -11.55
N LYS A 167 -0.80 13.75 -11.41
CA LYS A 167 -1.43 14.25 -10.19
C LYS A 167 -2.87 14.65 -10.46
N ASN A 168 -3.73 14.30 -9.53
CA ASN A 168 -5.08 14.81 -9.41
C ASN A 168 -5.16 15.52 -8.05
N ASN A 169 -5.49 16.80 -8.11
CA ASN A 169 -5.59 17.70 -6.95
C ASN A 169 -7.05 17.98 -6.58
N VAL A 170 -7.92 16.96 -6.60
CA VAL A 170 -9.32 17.14 -6.19
C VAL A 170 -9.38 17.35 -4.68
N VAL A 171 -9.88 18.52 -4.27
CA VAL A 171 -10.39 18.76 -2.93
C VAL A 171 -11.84 18.25 -2.92
N ASP A 172 -12.05 17.04 -2.41
CA ASP A 172 -13.41 16.48 -2.27
C ASP A 172 -14.01 16.91 -0.93
N ASN A 173 -14.90 17.91 -0.98
CA ASN A 173 -15.62 18.42 0.19
C ASN A 173 -16.97 17.69 0.44
N SER A 174 -17.27 16.60 -0.29
CA SER A 174 -18.57 15.94 -0.21
C SER A 174 -18.73 15.03 1.03
N PHE A 175 -17.67 14.79 1.80
CA PHE A 175 -17.74 14.05 3.06
C PHE A 175 -17.91 15.02 4.24
N GLN A 176 -19.16 15.27 4.61
CA GLN A 176 -19.52 15.84 5.92
C GLN A 176 -19.57 14.67 6.92
N PRO A 177 -18.86 14.74 8.07
CA PRO A 177 -18.71 15.94 8.87
C PRO A 177 -17.26 16.47 9.01
N SER A 178 -17.10 17.77 8.78
CA SER A 178 -16.17 18.68 9.47
C SER A 178 -14.67 18.34 9.62
N SER A 179 -14.08 17.39 8.89
CA SER A 179 -12.71 16.97 9.21
C SER A 179 -11.84 16.35 8.10
N VAL A 180 -12.12 16.53 6.81
CA VAL A 180 -11.20 16.10 5.72
C VAL A 180 -10.99 17.26 4.76
N THR A 181 -9.74 17.64 4.48
CA THR A 181 -9.47 18.90 3.75
C THR A 181 -8.62 18.75 2.49
N VAL A 182 -7.84 17.68 2.33
CA VAL A 182 -7.05 17.49 1.10
C VAL A 182 -6.92 16.01 0.76
N ILE A 183 -7.37 15.64 -0.44
CA ILE A 183 -7.09 14.34 -1.06
C ILE A 183 -6.07 14.60 -2.18
N LYS A 184 -4.87 14.03 -2.06
CA LYS A 184 -3.93 13.98 -3.17
C LYS A 184 -4.04 12.60 -3.80
N ARG A 185 -4.23 12.55 -5.11
CA ARG A 185 -4.14 11.31 -5.88
C ARG A 185 -3.01 11.40 -6.87
N GLU A 186 -2.03 10.52 -6.75
CA GLU A 186 -0.99 10.37 -7.76
C GLU A 186 -1.17 9.04 -8.48
N ALA A 187 -1.17 9.06 -9.81
CA ALA A 187 -1.16 7.88 -10.64
C ALA A 187 0.18 7.80 -11.38
N THR A 188 0.87 6.66 -11.29
CA THR A 188 2.09 6.40 -12.06
C THR A 188 1.84 5.24 -13.00
N PHE A 189 1.83 5.51 -14.30
CA PHE A 189 1.76 4.49 -15.34
C PHE A 189 3.19 4.16 -15.77
N GLU A 190 3.57 2.90 -15.66
CA GLU A 190 4.91 2.42 -15.99
C GLU A 190 4.94 1.72 -17.35
N THR A 191 6.12 1.71 -17.98
CA THR A 191 6.38 0.98 -19.23
C THR A 191 6.20 -0.54 -19.10
N THR A 192 6.11 -1.02 -17.86
CA THR A 192 5.91 -2.42 -17.47
C THR A 192 4.44 -2.84 -17.52
N GLY A 193 3.51 -1.89 -17.70
CA GLY A 193 2.07 -2.10 -17.57
C GLY A 193 1.54 -1.99 -16.15
N MET A 194 2.39 -1.58 -15.20
CA MET A 194 1.97 -1.28 -13.84
C MET A 194 1.35 0.12 -13.74
N LEU A 195 0.27 0.21 -12.98
CA LEU A 195 -0.37 1.44 -12.54
C LEU A 195 -0.28 1.48 -11.02
N ARG A 196 0.50 2.41 -10.48
CA ARG A 196 0.54 2.70 -9.05
C ARG A 196 -0.37 3.89 -8.75
N ILE A 197 -1.32 3.75 -7.84
CA ILE A 197 -2.13 4.87 -7.37
C ILE A 197 -1.83 5.14 -5.90
N LEU A 198 -1.28 6.31 -5.61
CA LEU A 198 -1.08 6.81 -4.26
C LEU A 198 -2.26 7.72 -3.89
N TYR A 199 -2.91 7.40 -2.78
CA TYR A 199 -3.93 8.22 -2.15
C TYR A 199 -3.34 8.78 -0.87
N SER A 200 -3.43 10.08 -0.65
CA SER A 200 -3.15 10.66 0.67
C SER A 200 -4.31 11.53 1.13
N GLU A 201 -4.75 11.29 2.35
CA GLU A 201 -5.84 11.99 3.00
C GLU A 201 -5.30 12.75 4.21
N LYS A 202 -5.70 14.02 4.32
CA LYS A 202 -5.43 14.85 5.49
C LYS A 202 -6.72 15.02 6.29
N ILE A 203 -6.75 14.39 7.47
CA ILE A 203 -7.87 14.46 8.41
C ILE A 203 -7.58 15.53 9.46
N ASN A 204 -8.44 16.54 9.53
CA ASN A 204 -8.42 17.65 10.45
C ASN A 204 -9.50 17.47 11.53
N PHE A 205 -9.15 16.99 12.71
CA PHE A 205 -10.13 16.81 13.78
C PHE A 205 -10.56 18.19 14.36
N GLN A 206 -11.83 18.57 14.19
CA GLN A 206 -12.45 19.70 14.90
C GLN A 206 -13.02 19.23 16.25
N ARG A 207 -12.72 19.99 17.31
CA ARG A 207 -12.90 19.69 18.74
C ARG A 207 -14.35 19.39 19.17
N GLU A 208 -14.51 18.38 20.04
CA GLU A 208 -15.63 18.31 21.00
C GLU A 208 -15.31 18.91 22.39
N TYR A 209 -14.03 19.23 22.69
CA TYR A 209 -13.65 19.79 24.00
C TYR A 209 -12.67 20.96 23.89
N GLN A 210 -12.94 22.04 24.63
CA GLN A 210 -12.26 23.35 24.53
C GLN A 210 -10.79 23.38 24.98
N TRP A 211 -10.23 22.28 25.51
CA TRP A 211 -8.86 22.23 26.04
C TRP A 211 -7.88 21.39 25.21
N MET A 212 -8.30 20.84 24.06
CA MET A 212 -7.40 20.11 23.15
C MET A 212 -6.89 20.99 21.98
N ASN A 213 -5.61 20.85 21.64
CA ASN A 213 -5.04 21.44 20.42
C ASN A 213 -5.55 20.68 19.18
N SER A 214 -5.67 21.38 18.04
CA SER A 214 -6.03 20.76 16.75
C SER A 214 -4.99 19.73 16.35
N MET A 215 -5.42 18.49 16.06
CA MET A 215 -4.55 17.44 15.53
C MET A 215 -4.82 17.21 14.06
N THR A 216 -3.75 16.97 13.32
CA THR A 216 -3.76 16.60 11.90
C THR A 216 -3.20 15.18 11.78
N ARG A 217 -3.89 14.30 11.07
CA ARG A 217 -3.32 13.00 10.65
C ARG A 217 -3.26 12.92 9.14
N GLU A 218 -2.10 12.51 8.63
CA GLU A 218 -1.89 12.23 7.21
C GLU A 218 -1.82 10.71 7.04
N HIS A 219 -2.77 10.16 6.29
CA HIS A 219 -2.77 8.75 5.92
C HIS A 219 -2.46 8.66 4.44
N SER A 220 -1.52 7.80 4.06
CA SER A 220 -1.25 7.50 2.66
C SER A 220 -1.39 6.01 2.39
N ASN A 221 -2.11 5.67 1.33
CA ASN A 221 -2.28 4.30 0.88
C ASN A 221 -1.84 4.20 -0.59
N THR A 222 -1.10 3.16 -0.93
CA THR A 222 -0.67 2.89 -2.30
C THR A 222 -1.37 1.63 -2.80
N GLN A 223 -2.01 1.70 -3.95
CA GLN A 223 -2.62 0.55 -4.62
C GLN A 223 -1.91 0.27 -5.95
N PHE A 224 -1.88 -1.00 -6.36
CA PHE A 224 -1.18 -1.45 -7.55
C PHE A 224 -2.10 -2.24 -8.49
N PHE A 225 -2.21 -1.74 -9.72
CA PHE A 225 -2.99 -2.35 -10.79
C PHE A 225 -2.10 -2.66 -11.99
N THR A 226 -2.62 -3.47 -12.90
CA THR A 226 -2.18 -3.46 -14.30
C THR A 226 -3.18 -2.66 -15.11
N TRP A 227 -2.72 -2.03 -16.18
CA TRP A 227 -3.60 -1.21 -17.02
C TRP A 227 -3.48 -1.58 -18.49
N LYS A 228 -4.58 -1.38 -19.20
CA LYS A 228 -4.65 -1.46 -20.66
C LYS A 228 -5.33 -0.21 -21.16
N TYR A 229 -4.80 0.36 -22.24
CA TYR A 229 -5.43 1.51 -22.86
C TYR A 229 -5.76 1.19 -24.31
N HIS A 230 -7.02 1.45 -24.68
CA HIS A 230 -7.56 1.22 -26.02
C HIS A 230 -7.92 2.57 -26.64
N PRO A 231 -7.06 3.16 -27.48
CA PRO A 231 -7.39 4.41 -28.18
C PRO A 231 -8.66 4.25 -29.01
N GLN A 232 -9.56 5.23 -28.94
CA GLN A 232 -10.77 5.29 -29.76
C GLN A 232 -10.71 6.45 -30.76
N SER A 233 -9.97 7.51 -30.43
CA SER A 233 -9.66 8.62 -31.32
C SER A 233 -8.36 9.30 -30.88
N ASN A 234 -7.96 10.39 -31.57
CA ASN A 234 -6.80 11.20 -31.20
C ASN A 234 -6.93 11.86 -29.82
N SER A 235 -8.16 12.02 -29.30
CA SER A 235 -8.42 12.67 -28.01
C SER A 235 -9.25 11.82 -27.05
N SER A 236 -9.49 10.54 -27.37
CA SER A 236 -10.26 9.65 -26.51
C SER A 236 -9.79 8.21 -26.54
N GLY A 237 -10.09 7.49 -25.46
CA GLY A 237 -9.83 6.06 -25.38
C GLY A 237 -10.49 5.44 -24.17
N ILE A 238 -10.26 4.16 -23.98
CA ILE A 238 -10.74 3.40 -22.84
C ILE A 238 -9.56 2.95 -22.00
N LEU A 239 -9.54 3.32 -20.72
CA LEU A 239 -8.61 2.80 -19.74
C LEU A 239 -9.28 1.66 -18.98
N GLU A 240 -8.69 0.48 -19.03
CA GLU A 240 -9.07 -0.67 -18.21
C GLU A 240 -7.99 -0.91 -17.16
N GLN A 241 -8.42 -1.13 -15.93
CA GLN A 241 -7.57 -1.43 -14.78
C GLN A 241 -7.90 -2.84 -14.30
N TYR A 242 -6.86 -3.59 -13.95
CA TYR A 242 -6.96 -5.00 -13.63
C TYR A 242 -6.25 -5.33 -12.32
N GLU A 243 -6.91 -6.18 -11.55
CA GLU A 243 -6.29 -7.03 -10.55
C GLU A 243 -6.12 -8.41 -11.18
N GLY A 244 -4.89 -8.74 -11.60
CA GLY A 244 -4.63 -10.01 -12.27
C GLY A 244 -5.27 -10.06 -13.65
N SER A 245 -6.10 -11.08 -13.88
CA SER A 245 -6.92 -11.27 -15.08
C SER A 245 -8.27 -10.55 -14.99
N ARG A 246 -8.68 -10.11 -13.80
CA ARG A 246 -10.00 -9.53 -13.52
C ARG A 246 -9.97 -8.02 -13.71
N MET A 247 -10.84 -7.50 -14.57
CA MET A 247 -11.03 -6.06 -14.72
C MET A 247 -11.79 -5.52 -13.51
N VAL A 248 -11.22 -4.52 -12.83
CA VAL A 248 -11.77 -3.92 -11.60
C VAL A 248 -12.30 -2.51 -11.81
N CYS A 249 -11.82 -1.84 -12.86
CA CYS A 249 -12.28 -0.52 -13.24
C CYS A 249 -12.12 -0.30 -14.73
N LYS A 250 -13.11 0.35 -15.33
CA LYS A 250 -13.11 0.80 -16.72
C LYS A 250 -13.50 2.26 -16.74
N SER A 251 -12.71 3.06 -17.43
CA SER A 251 -12.94 4.49 -17.57
C SER A 251 -12.84 4.94 -19.02
N VAL A 252 -13.70 5.87 -19.40
CA VAL A 252 -13.53 6.65 -20.62
C VAL A 252 -12.47 7.71 -20.35
N ALA A 253 -11.46 7.76 -21.20
CA ALA A 253 -10.42 8.77 -21.16
C ALA A 253 -10.72 9.86 -22.19
N LYS A 254 -10.64 11.13 -21.77
CA LYS A 254 -10.72 12.30 -22.63
C LYS A 254 -9.47 13.15 -22.45
N TRP A 255 -8.72 13.33 -23.53
CA TRP A 255 -7.47 14.07 -23.54
C TRP A 255 -7.69 15.56 -23.80
N TYR A 256 -6.94 16.39 -23.07
CA TYR A 256 -6.87 17.83 -23.23
C TYR A 256 -5.41 18.22 -23.51
N GLY A 257 -4.93 17.89 -24.71
CA GLY A 257 -3.51 17.94 -25.06
C GLY A 257 -2.71 16.75 -24.50
N SER A 258 -1.39 16.86 -24.48
CA SER A 258 -0.48 15.75 -24.09
C SER A 258 -0.29 15.59 -22.58
N ASN A 259 -0.61 16.61 -21.79
CA ASN A 259 -0.28 16.68 -20.37
C ASN A 259 -1.50 16.70 -19.44
N LYS A 260 -2.72 16.55 -19.98
CA LYS A 260 -3.95 16.56 -19.20
C LYS A 260 -4.93 15.54 -19.77
N VAL A 261 -5.46 14.69 -18.89
CA VAL A 261 -6.44 13.66 -19.24
C VAL A 261 -7.49 13.55 -18.13
N GLU A 262 -8.74 13.40 -18.54
CA GLU A 262 -9.87 13.13 -17.64
C GLU A 262 -10.30 11.68 -17.81
N PHE A 263 -10.50 10.99 -16.70
CA PHE A 263 -11.05 9.64 -16.67
C PHE A 263 -12.43 9.65 -16.04
N THR A 264 -13.45 9.28 -16.80
CA THR A 264 -14.82 9.08 -16.31
C THR A 264 -15.05 7.59 -16.08
N VAL A 265 -15.32 7.19 -14.83
CA VAL A 265 -15.52 5.78 -14.47
C VAL A 265 -16.88 5.30 -14.99
N ILE A 266 -16.86 4.28 -15.85
CA ILE A 266 -18.07 3.69 -16.45
C ILE A 266 -18.38 2.29 -15.93
N GLN A 267 -17.43 1.62 -15.28
CA GLN A 267 -17.63 0.35 -14.59
C GLN A 267 -16.58 0.22 -13.49
N THR A 268 -16.97 -0.19 -12.28
CA THR A 268 -16.02 -0.42 -11.19
C THR A 268 -16.58 -1.34 -10.09
N ASP A 269 -15.68 -2.02 -9.38
CA ASP A 269 -16.00 -2.73 -8.13
C ASP A 269 -16.24 -1.79 -6.94
N TRP A 270 -15.94 -0.49 -7.06
CA TRP A 270 -16.06 0.50 -6.00
C TRP A 270 -17.25 1.45 -6.27
N PRO A 271 -18.45 1.18 -5.71
CA PRO A 271 -19.67 1.91 -6.09
C PRO A 271 -19.56 3.43 -5.88
N GLY A 272 -18.80 3.87 -4.87
CA GLY A 272 -18.61 5.28 -4.53
C GLY A 272 -17.88 6.13 -5.58
N VAL A 273 -17.30 5.51 -6.62
CA VAL A 273 -16.63 6.21 -7.73
C VAL A 273 -17.26 5.97 -9.10
N GLN A 274 -18.29 5.14 -9.21
CA GLN A 274 -19.02 4.91 -10.46
C GLN A 274 -19.62 6.23 -10.98
N GLY A 275 -19.41 6.55 -12.25
CA GLY A 275 -19.88 7.79 -12.89
C GLY A 275 -19.08 9.05 -12.53
N LYS A 276 -18.11 8.99 -11.61
CA LYS A 276 -17.27 10.14 -11.27
C LYS A 276 -16.17 10.35 -12.32
N SER A 277 -15.83 11.62 -12.54
CA SER A 277 -14.73 12.03 -13.41
C SER A 277 -13.55 12.52 -12.59
N PHE A 278 -12.35 12.10 -12.98
CA PHE A 278 -11.10 12.47 -12.33
C PHE A 278 -10.15 13.05 -13.37
N THR A 279 -9.81 14.33 -13.22
CA THR A 279 -8.85 15.01 -14.10
C THR A 279 -7.43 14.91 -13.52
N TYR A 280 -6.52 14.42 -14.35
CA TYR A 280 -5.11 14.26 -14.04
C TYR A 280 -4.26 15.15 -14.93
N THR A 281 -3.23 15.76 -14.32
CA THR A 281 -2.20 16.52 -15.02
C THR A 281 -0.87 15.81 -14.88
N LYS A 282 -0.12 15.70 -15.97
CA LYS A 282 1.19 15.06 -15.99
C LYS A 282 2.15 15.88 -15.13
N VAL A 283 2.90 15.19 -14.27
CA VAL A 283 3.97 15.80 -13.48
C VAL A 283 5.17 15.92 -14.42
N SER A 284 5.59 17.14 -14.73
CA SER A 284 6.84 17.38 -15.46
C SER A 284 8.00 16.78 -14.67
N GLY A 285 8.76 15.90 -15.33
CA GLY A 285 10.01 15.35 -14.79
C GLY A 285 11.13 16.37 -14.81
#